data_AF-A0A847VDK1-F1
#
_entry.id   AF-A0A847VDK1-F1
#
_cell.length_a   1.000
_cell.length_b   1.000
_cell.length_c   1.000
_cell.angle_alpha   90.00
_cell.angle_beta   90.00
_cell.angle_gamma   90.00
#
_symmetry.space_group_name_H-M   'P 1'
#
loop_
_entity.id
_entity.type
_entity.pdbx_description
1 polymer ?
#
loop_
_entity_poly.entity_id
_entity_poly.type
_entity_poly.pdbx_seq_one_letter_code
_entity_poly.pdbx_strand_id
1 'polypeptide(L)'
;MSNQNTVTLEFKKEQIEPVRDVLLANGWRNEEDSNSYVLFRLRSPENSLALMYRSGKLVLQGREEFTSVISNIQEFQGDTVTLDYKPHFGVDEVGKGDYFGPLIVVGCFVTEEFFKKIKVLGFADSKRFTDKKIFNLYSAVKDYPFYYRSIVNPRRYNEMVDKYKNVSILLAKQHALVIEEGLKDLKSKNIQCNYVVIDQFSSSKSRVV
;
A
#
# COMPACT_ATOMS: atom_id res chain seq x y z
N MET A 1 -30.71 -19.00 -5.79
CA MET A 1 -29.58 -19.94 -5.61
C MET A 1 -28.33 -19.09 -5.37
N SER A 2 -27.70 -19.20 -4.21
CA SER A 2 -26.55 -18.37 -3.83
C SER A 2 -25.31 -18.86 -4.57
N ASN A 3 -24.84 -18.14 -5.60
CA ASN A 3 -23.59 -18.46 -6.29
C ASN A 3 -22.43 -18.43 -5.27
N GLN A 4 -21.77 -19.58 -5.09
CA GLN A 4 -20.53 -19.71 -4.34
C GLN A 4 -19.39 -19.80 -5.36
N ASN A 5 -18.47 -18.85 -5.30
CA ASN A 5 -17.24 -18.87 -6.05
C ASN A 5 -16.28 -19.87 -5.40
N THR A 6 -15.71 -20.77 -6.22
CA THR A 6 -14.65 -21.69 -5.79
C THR A 6 -13.50 -21.57 -6.77
N VAL A 7 -12.30 -21.27 -6.26
CA VAL A 7 -11.07 -21.19 -7.05
C VAL A 7 -10.05 -22.13 -6.45
N THR A 8 -9.31 -22.82 -7.31
CA THR A 8 -8.25 -23.75 -6.92
C THR A 8 -6.95 -23.34 -7.59
N LEU A 9 -5.87 -23.31 -6.82
CA LEU A 9 -4.51 -23.03 -7.27
C LEU A 9 -3.57 -24.14 -6.76
N GLU A 10 -2.47 -24.37 -7.47
CA GLU A 10 -1.45 -25.35 -7.09
C GLU A 10 -0.09 -24.66 -6.89
N PHE A 11 0.60 -25.05 -5.82
CA PHE A 11 1.86 -24.45 -5.39
C PHE A 11 2.88 -25.52 -5.02
N LYS A 12 4.17 -25.21 -5.24
CA LYS A 12 5.28 -26.03 -4.73
C LYS A 12 5.45 -25.84 -3.24
N LYS A 13 6.11 -26.79 -2.57
CA LYS A 13 6.29 -26.77 -1.10
C LYS A 13 6.95 -25.49 -0.59
N GLU A 14 7.91 -24.95 -1.34
CA GLU A 14 8.65 -23.75 -0.98
C GLU A 14 7.77 -22.48 -1.02
N GLN A 15 6.63 -22.55 -1.71
CA GLN A 15 5.70 -21.43 -1.90
C GLN A 15 4.57 -21.42 -0.86
N ILE A 16 4.45 -22.46 -0.02
CA ILE A 16 3.30 -22.62 0.87
C ILE A 16 3.27 -21.55 1.98
N GLU A 17 4.38 -21.33 2.68
CA GLU A 17 4.46 -20.27 3.71
C GLU A 17 4.29 -18.86 3.10
N PRO A 18 4.96 -18.51 1.98
CA PRO A 18 4.66 -17.29 1.22
C PRO A 18 3.18 -17.02 0.96
N VAL A 19 2.44 -18.05 0.50
CA VAL A 19 1.01 -17.94 0.23
C VAL A 19 0.22 -17.68 1.52
N ARG A 20 0.61 -18.31 2.62
CA ARG A 20 0.03 -18.10 3.94
C ARG A 20 0.21 -16.65 4.39
N ASP A 21 1.42 -16.11 4.25
CA ASP A 21 1.76 -14.74 4.63
C ASP A 21 0.92 -13.72 3.85
N VAL A 22 0.75 -13.93 2.53
CA VAL A 22 -0.13 -13.10 1.70
C VAL A 22 -1.57 -13.14 2.18
N LEU A 23 -2.11 -14.32 2.48
CA LEU A 23 -3.48 -14.44 2.98
C LEU A 23 -3.65 -13.73 4.33
N LEU A 24 -2.75 -13.96 5.29
CA LEU A 24 -2.80 -13.32 6.61
C LEU A 24 -2.69 -11.78 6.52
N ALA A 25 -1.80 -11.27 5.67
CA ALA A 25 -1.66 -9.84 5.43
C ALA A 25 -2.93 -9.23 4.84
N ASN A 26 -3.65 -9.97 3.98
CA ASN A 26 -4.94 -9.55 3.44
C ASN A 26 -6.11 -9.71 4.45
N GLY A 27 -5.80 -9.84 5.74
CA GLY A 27 -6.78 -9.85 6.83
C GLY A 27 -7.44 -11.21 7.08
N TRP A 28 -6.95 -12.27 6.43
CA TRP A 28 -7.43 -13.62 6.71
C TRP A 28 -6.95 -14.08 8.08
N ARG A 29 -7.76 -14.86 8.79
CA ARG A 29 -7.49 -15.30 10.16
C ARG A 29 -7.36 -16.80 10.22
N ASN A 30 -6.44 -17.32 11.05
CA ASN A 30 -6.34 -18.76 11.27
C ASN A 30 -7.65 -19.29 11.87
N GLU A 31 -8.09 -20.42 11.34
CA GLU A 31 -9.22 -21.18 11.86
C GLU A 31 -8.75 -22.63 12.03
N GLU A 32 -9.12 -23.29 13.11
CA GLU A 32 -8.73 -24.68 13.34
C GLU A 32 -9.38 -25.60 12.31
N ASP A 33 -8.65 -26.64 11.90
CA ASP A 33 -9.15 -27.74 11.08
C ASP A 33 -8.68 -29.05 11.70
N SER A 34 -9.59 -30.00 11.86
CA SER A 34 -9.30 -31.34 12.37
C SER A 34 -8.68 -32.28 11.32
N ASN A 35 -8.60 -31.85 10.06
CA ASN A 35 -8.10 -32.66 8.94
C ASN A 35 -6.57 -32.66 8.87
N SER A 36 -5.97 -33.84 9.03
CA SER A 36 -4.51 -34.04 9.02
C SER A 36 -3.82 -33.69 7.70
N TYR A 37 -4.56 -33.64 6.58
CA TYR A 37 -4.05 -33.29 5.25
C TYR A 37 -4.04 -31.79 4.97
N VAL A 38 -4.69 -30.98 5.81
CA VAL A 38 -4.72 -29.51 5.71
C VAL A 38 -3.53 -28.96 6.49
N LEU A 39 -2.70 -28.14 5.83
CA LEU A 39 -1.58 -27.45 6.44
C LEU A 39 -2.04 -26.20 7.21
N PHE A 40 -2.91 -25.42 6.59
CA PHE A 40 -3.58 -24.32 7.25
C PHE A 40 -4.96 -24.08 6.66
N ARG A 41 -5.84 -23.59 7.52
CA ARG A 41 -7.18 -23.15 7.20
C ARG A 41 -7.33 -21.71 7.64
N LEU A 42 -7.72 -20.84 6.73
CA LEU A 42 -7.92 -19.42 7.00
C LEU A 42 -9.34 -18.98 6.63
N ARG A 43 -9.84 -17.98 7.35
CA ARG A 43 -11.11 -17.31 7.11
C ARG A 43 -10.89 -15.88 6.68
N SER A 44 -11.47 -15.48 5.56
CA SER A 44 -11.41 -14.09 5.08
C SER A 44 -12.31 -13.17 5.92
N PRO A 45 -12.12 -11.84 5.83
CA PRO A 45 -13.05 -10.86 6.42
C PRO A 45 -14.49 -10.99 5.92
N GLU A 46 -14.71 -11.49 4.70
CA GLU A 46 -16.05 -11.73 4.12
C GLU A 46 -16.54 -13.18 4.33
N ASN A 47 -15.92 -13.91 5.26
CA ASN A 47 -16.28 -15.25 5.71
C ASN A 47 -16.05 -16.37 4.67
N SER A 48 -15.24 -16.12 3.63
CA SER A 48 -14.79 -17.15 2.69
C SER A 48 -13.62 -17.97 3.25
N LEU A 49 -13.51 -19.20 2.78
CA LEU A 49 -12.57 -20.19 3.26
C LEU A 49 -11.34 -20.30 2.36
N ALA A 50 -10.16 -20.45 2.96
CA ALA A 50 -8.93 -20.84 2.30
C ALA A 50 -8.39 -22.11 2.95
N LEU A 51 -8.20 -23.16 2.16
CA LEU A 51 -7.65 -24.44 2.60
C LEU A 51 -6.38 -24.74 1.81
N MET A 52 -5.24 -24.78 2.49
CA MET A 52 -3.99 -25.27 1.90
C MET A 52 -3.77 -26.71 2.30
N TYR A 53 -3.63 -27.59 1.31
CA TYR A 53 -3.35 -29.01 1.52
C TYR A 53 -1.84 -29.30 1.48
N ARG A 54 -1.41 -30.39 2.12
CA ARG A 54 -0.02 -30.88 2.06
C ARG A 54 0.49 -31.15 0.65
N SER A 55 -0.41 -31.38 -0.31
CA SER A 55 -0.08 -31.54 -1.73
C SER A 55 0.34 -30.23 -2.42
N GLY A 56 0.13 -29.08 -1.77
CA GLY A 56 0.34 -27.74 -2.36
C GLY A 56 -0.90 -27.16 -3.03
N LYS A 57 -2.04 -27.85 -2.99
CA LYS A 57 -3.32 -27.35 -3.50
C LYS A 57 -3.90 -26.32 -2.52
N LEU A 58 -4.17 -25.11 -2.98
CA LEU A 58 -4.96 -24.09 -2.28
C LEU A 58 -6.38 -24.05 -2.85
N VAL A 59 -7.38 -24.16 -2.00
CA VAL A 59 -8.79 -23.98 -2.36
C VAL A 59 -9.33 -22.73 -1.67
N LEU A 60 -9.80 -21.77 -2.45
CA LEU A 60 -10.52 -20.58 -2.01
C LEU A 60 -12.01 -20.78 -2.31
N GLN A 61 -12.87 -20.66 -1.31
CA GLN A 61 -14.30 -20.92 -1.47
C GLN A 61 -15.17 -19.95 -0.66
N GLY A 62 -16.12 -19.28 -1.31
CA GLY A 62 -17.01 -18.35 -0.64
C GLY A 62 -17.86 -17.53 -1.60
N ARG A 63 -18.39 -16.40 -1.11
CA ARG A 63 -19.24 -15.52 -1.93
C ARG A 63 -18.51 -14.31 -2.49
N GLU A 64 -17.24 -14.11 -2.10
CA GLU A 64 -16.44 -12.98 -2.57
C GLU A 64 -15.69 -13.31 -3.88
N GLU A 65 -15.18 -12.26 -4.52
CA GLU A 65 -14.30 -12.37 -5.68
C GLU A 65 -12.85 -12.49 -5.22
N PHE A 66 -12.17 -13.58 -5.62
CA PHE A 66 -10.80 -13.85 -5.17
C PHE A 66 -9.71 -13.19 -6.03
N THR A 67 -10.06 -12.49 -7.10
CA THR A 67 -9.09 -11.95 -8.07
C THR A 67 -8.00 -11.11 -7.43
N SER A 68 -8.33 -10.24 -6.46
CA SER A 68 -7.32 -9.41 -5.78
C SER A 68 -6.31 -10.23 -4.97
N VAL A 69 -6.77 -11.23 -4.21
CA VAL A 69 -5.86 -12.06 -3.40
C VAL A 69 -5.02 -12.98 -4.27
N ILE A 70 -5.59 -13.46 -5.38
CA ILE A 70 -4.87 -14.27 -6.37
C ILE A 70 -3.77 -13.45 -7.05
N SER A 71 -4.06 -12.22 -7.46
CA SER A 71 -3.04 -11.32 -8.02
C SER A 71 -1.91 -11.05 -7.03
N ASN A 72 -2.22 -10.79 -5.76
CA ASN A 72 -1.20 -10.59 -4.72
C ASN A 72 -0.33 -11.85 -4.53
N ILE A 73 -0.94 -13.05 -4.56
CA ILE A 73 -0.20 -14.32 -4.50
C ILE A 73 0.72 -14.49 -5.72
N GLN A 74 0.24 -14.17 -6.92
CA GLN A 74 1.02 -14.29 -8.17
C GLN A 74 2.16 -13.28 -8.25
N GLU A 75 1.96 -12.02 -7.86
CA GLU A 75 3.01 -11.00 -7.78
C GLU A 75 4.10 -11.39 -6.78
N PHE A 76 3.71 -11.99 -5.64
CA PHE A 76 4.66 -12.53 -4.68
C PHE A 76 5.48 -13.71 -5.26
N GLN A 77 4.93 -14.47 -6.20
CA GLN A 77 5.58 -15.63 -6.84
C GLN A 77 6.46 -15.30 -8.03
N GLY A 78 6.14 -14.23 -8.77
CA GLY A 78 6.96 -13.78 -9.91
C GLY A 78 8.31 -13.17 -9.48
N ASP A 79 8.40 -12.73 -8.22
CA ASP A 79 9.54 -11.99 -7.71
C ASP A 79 10.42 -12.80 -6.74
N THR A 80 10.94 -13.95 -7.19
CA THR A 80 12.27 -14.41 -6.73
C THR A 80 13.41 -13.52 -7.28
N VAL A 81 13.08 -12.32 -7.78
CA VAL A 81 14.03 -11.26 -8.06
C VAL A 81 14.64 -10.85 -6.74
N THR A 82 15.96 -10.92 -6.63
CA THR A 82 16.76 -10.15 -5.67
C THR A 82 16.24 -8.72 -5.66
N LEU A 83 15.37 -8.39 -4.70
CA LEU A 83 14.71 -7.10 -4.62
C LEU A 83 15.81 -6.06 -4.46
N ASP A 84 16.04 -5.23 -5.49
CA ASP A 84 16.86 -4.02 -5.37
C ASP A 84 16.06 -2.98 -4.56
N TYR A 85 15.76 -3.34 -3.32
CA TYR A 85 15.19 -2.43 -2.35
C TYR A 85 16.27 -1.42 -1.98
N LYS A 86 16.00 -0.15 -2.28
CA LYS A 86 16.79 0.98 -1.83
C LYS A 86 15.95 1.78 -0.85
N PRO A 87 16.41 2.00 0.40
CA PRO A 87 15.73 2.89 1.32
C PRO A 87 15.54 4.27 0.70
N HIS A 88 14.29 4.72 0.62
CA HIS A 88 13.95 5.99 0.00
C HIS A 88 12.74 6.62 0.67
N PHE A 89 12.64 7.93 0.53
CA PHE A 89 11.48 8.72 0.91
C PHE A 89 10.62 8.99 -0.33
N GLY A 90 9.39 8.51 -0.36
CA GLY A 90 8.41 8.84 -1.40
C GLY A 90 7.52 10.00 -0.97
N VAL A 91 7.12 10.86 -1.91
CA VAL A 91 6.17 11.95 -1.66
C VAL A 91 5.18 12.08 -2.81
N ASP A 92 3.90 12.30 -2.46
CA ASP A 92 2.79 12.45 -3.39
C ASP A 92 1.69 13.37 -2.83
N GLU A 93 0.78 13.86 -3.68
CA GLU A 93 -0.35 14.70 -3.33
C GLU A 93 -1.73 14.18 -3.79
N VAL A 94 -2.77 14.61 -3.08
CA VAL A 94 -4.18 14.48 -3.49
C VAL A 94 -4.94 15.79 -3.23
N GLY A 95 -6.04 16.03 -3.94
CA GLY A 95 -6.85 17.25 -3.77
C GLY A 95 -6.48 18.41 -4.69
N LYS A 96 -5.46 18.28 -5.54
CA LYS A 96 -5.09 19.35 -6.50
C LYS A 96 -6.18 19.69 -7.51
N GLY A 97 -6.89 18.67 -8.00
CA GLY A 97 -7.96 18.79 -9.00
C GLY A 97 -9.36 18.82 -8.42
N ASP A 98 -9.49 18.63 -7.11
CA ASP A 98 -10.78 18.57 -6.44
C ASP A 98 -11.26 19.98 -6.10
N TYR A 99 -12.51 20.30 -6.47
CA TYR A 99 -13.10 21.60 -6.15
C TYR A 99 -13.39 21.75 -4.65
N PHE A 100 -13.71 20.64 -3.98
CA PHE A 100 -14.00 20.60 -2.56
C PHE A 100 -12.91 19.84 -1.79
N GLY A 101 -12.68 20.28 -0.57
CA GLY A 101 -11.75 19.62 0.35
C GLY A 101 -10.34 20.21 0.35
N PRO A 102 -9.45 19.68 1.20
CA PRO A 102 -8.09 20.16 1.33
C PRO A 102 -7.18 19.63 0.22
N LEU A 103 -6.09 20.35 -0.04
CA LEU A 103 -4.91 19.78 -0.68
C LEU A 103 -4.09 19.04 0.40
N ILE A 104 -3.80 17.77 0.17
CA ILE A 104 -3.02 16.93 1.11
C ILE A 104 -1.74 16.48 0.39
N VAL A 105 -0.61 16.65 1.07
CA VAL A 105 0.69 16.09 0.63
C VAL A 105 1.17 15.12 1.71
N VAL A 106 1.58 13.92 1.31
CA VAL A 106 2.07 12.88 2.23
C VAL A 106 3.44 12.42 1.77
N GLY A 107 4.35 12.28 2.74
CA GLY A 107 5.65 11.69 2.57
C GLY A 107 5.80 10.45 3.41
N CYS A 108 6.47 9.43 2.88
CA CYS A 108 6.70 8.16 3.56
C CYS A 108 8.13 7.71 3.31
N PHE A 109 8.88 7.46 4.38
CA PHE A 109 10.13 6.73 4.26
C PHE A 109 9.81 5.24 4.17
N VAL A 110 10.36 4.53 3.20
CA VAL A 110 10.10 3.09 3.04
C VAL A 110 11.30 2.33 3.58
N THR A 111 11.12 1.64 4.70
CA THR A 111 12.11 0.67 5.24
C THR A 111 11.99 -0.68 4.52
N GLU A 112 12.99 -1.56 4.66
CA GLU A 112 12.97 -2.87 3.99
C GLU A 112 11.80 -3.73 4.49
N GLU A 113 11.60 -3.72 5.80
CA GLU A 113 10.48 -4.41 6.45
C GLU A 113 9.13 -3.85 5.96
N PHE A 114 9.02 -2.52 5.88
CA PHE A 114 7.78 -1.90 5.41
C PHE A 114 7.54 -2.20 3.93
N PHE A 115 8.59 -2.18 3.10
CA PHE A 115 8.54 -2.55 1.69
C PHE A 115 8.02 -3.98 1.51
N LYS A 116 8.56 -4.95 2.27
CA LYS A 116 8.07 -6.33 2.27
C LYS A 116 6.60 -6.38 2.66
N LYS A 117 6.21 -5.69 3.75
CA LYS A 117 4.82 -5.63 4.22
C LYS A 117 3.86 -5.07 3.15
N ILE A 118 4.14 -3.90 2.58
CA ILE A 118 3.24 -3.26 1.60
C ILE A 118 3.15 -4.05 0.29
N LYS A 119 4.23 -4.74 -0.10
CA LYS A 119 4.23 -5.63 -1.26
C LYS A 119 3.29 -6.82 -1.05
N VAL A 120 3.38 -7.47 0.11
CA VAL A 120 2.48 -8.59 0.49
C VAL A 120 1.02 -8.13 0.55
N LEU A 121 0.78 -6.88 0.98
CA LEU A 121 -0.56 -6.26 0.99
C LEU A 121 -1.08 -5.89 -0.41
N GLY A 122 -0.24 -5.90 -1.44
CA GLY A 122 -0.62 -5.53 -2.80
C GLY A 122 -0.79 -4.02 -3.01
N PHE A 123 0.04 -3.20 -2.35
CA PHE A 123 0.14 -1.77 -2.69
C PHE A 123 0.60 -1.62 -4.14
N ALA A 124 -0.17 -0.88 -4.92
CA ALA A 124 0.09 -0.58 -6.32
C ALA A 124 -0.43 0.84 -6.63
N ASP A 125 -0.56 1.19 -7.91
CA ASP A 125 -1.19 2.45 -8.32
C ASP A 125 -2.59 2.59 -7.71
N SER A 126 -2.73 3.58 -6.82
CA SER A 126 -3.94 3.85 -6.04
C SER A 126 -5.15 4.16 -6.91
N LYS A 127 -4.93 4.63 -8.16
CA LYS A 127 -5.99 4.89 -9.15
C LYS A 127 -6.79 3.65 -9.53
N ARG A 128 -6.25 2.46 -9.26
CA ARG A 128 -6.89 1.17 -9.53
C ARG A 128 -7.71 0.65 -8.34
N PHE A 129 -7.73 1.36 -7.21
CA PHE A 129 -8.37 0.90 -5.98
C PHE A 129 -9.69 1.62 -5.73
N THR A 130 -10.66 0.88 -5.18
CA THR A 130 -11.88 1.46 -4.63
C THR A 130 -11.61 2.08 -3.26
N ASP A 131 -12.46 3.01 -2.82
CA ASP A 131 -12.35 3.62 -1.48
C ASP A 131 -12.31 2.57 -0.35
N LYS A 132 -13.11 1.50 -0.47
CA LYS A 132 -13.10 0.37 0.48
C LYS A 132 -11.73 -0.30 0.53
N LYS A 133 -11.09 -0.51 -0.63
CA LYS A 133 -9.75 -1.10 -0.70
C LYS A 133 -8.69 -0.15 -0.13
N ILE A 134 -8.76 1.14 -0.43
CA ILE A 134 -7.87 2.16 0.15
C ILE A 134 -7.99 2.17 1.68
N PHE A 135 -9.22 2.15 2.21
CA PHE A 135 -9.45 2.13 3.66
C PHE A 135 -8.88 0.87 4.33
N ASN A 136 -9.04 -0.30 3.70
CA ASN A 136 -8.47 -1.55 4.20
C ASN A 136 -6.93 -1.54 4.19
N LEU A 137 -6.32 -1.09 3.08
CA LEU A 137 -4.87 -0.96 2.97
C LEU A 137 -4.32 0.03 3.99
N TYR A 138 -4.94 1.21 4.12
CA TYR A 138 -4.58 2.20 5.13
C TYR A 138 -4.68 1.63 6.55
N SER A 139 -5.77 0.94 6.87
CA SER A 139 -5.97 0.33 8.18
C SER A 139 -4.86 -0.68 8.55
N ALA A 140 -4.27 -1.36 7.55
CA ALA A 140 -3.17 -2.30 7.76
C ALA A 140 -1.80 -1.62 7.98
N VAL A 141 -1.65 -0.35 7.59
CA VAL A 141 -0.37 0.38 7.65
C VAL A 141 -0.39 1.65 8.50
N LYS A 142 -1.54 2.06 9.05
CA LYS A 142 -1.72 3.33 9.78
C LYS A 142 -0.80 3.53 10.98
N ASP A 143 -0.30 2.44 11.57
CA ASP A 143 0.61 2.48 12.74
C ASP A 143 2.09 2.60 12.33
N TYR A 144 2.39 2.65 11.02
CA TYR A 144 3.74 2.86 10.55
C TYR A 144 4.25 4.25 10.96
N PRO A 145 5.45 4.39 11.55
CA PRO A 145 5.85 5.65 12.18
C PRO A 145 6.48 6.66 11.23
N PHE A 146 6.93 6.24 10.04
CA PHE A 146 7.73 7.10 9.15
C PHE A 146 6.91 7.71 8.01
N TYR A 147 5.75 8.29 8.36
CA TYR A 147 4.94 9.10 7.45
C TYR A 147 4.72 10.52 7.98
N TYR A 148 4.62 11.47 7.07
CA TYR A 148 4.56 12.90 7.34
C TYR A 148 3.50 13.50 6.43
N ARG A 149 2.77 14.50 6.90
CA ARG A 149 1.65 15.05 6.13
C ARG A 149 1.56 16.56 6.26
N SER A 150 1.26 17.22 5.15
CA SER A 150 0.76 18.58 5.14
C SER A 150 -0.70 18.58 4.68
N ILE A 151 -1.55 19.32 5.40
CA ILE A 151 -2.96 19.49 5.09
C ILE A 151 -3.24 20.98 4.88
N VAL A 152 -3.52 21.37 3.65
CA VAL A 152 -3.87 22.74 3.28
C VAL A 152 -5.39 22.83 3.12
N ASN A 153 -6.06 23.27 4.17
CA ASN A 153 -7.51 23.48 4.17
C ASN A 153 -7.95 24.54 3.14
N PRO A 154 -9.19 24.51 2.62
CA PRO A 154 -9.66 25.39 1.55
C PRO A 154 -9.38 26.89 1.76
N ARG A 155 -9.60 27.38 2.98
CA ARG A 155 -9.30 28.78 3.32
C ARG A 155 -7.82 29.11 3.09
N ARG A 156 -6.92 28.26 3.59
CA ARG A 156 -5.48 28.46 3.46
C ARG A 156 -5.01 28.26 2.02
N TYR A 157 -5.61 27.32 1.31
CA TYR A 157 -5.37 27.10 -0.11
C TYR A 157 -5.65 28.38 -0.90
N ASN A 158 -6.83 28.98 -0.71
CA ASN A 158 -7.22 30.22 -1.39
C ASN A 158 -6.26 31.37 -1.07
N GLU A 159 -5.91 31.58 0.20
CA GLU A 159 -4.91 32.60 0.60
C GLU A 159 -3.56 32.41 -0.09
N MET A 160 -3.08 31.16 -0.20
CA MET A 160 -1.80 30.85 -0.82
C MET A 160 -1.84 30.95 -2.34
N VAL A 161 -2.92 30.50 -2.98
CA VAL A 161 -3.11 30.66 -4.43
C VAL A 161 -3.19 32.14 -4.79
N ASP A 162 -3.86 32.95 -3.99
CA ASP A 162 -3.89 34.41 -4.19
C ASP A 162 -2.52 35.05 -4.01
N LYS A 163 -1.73 34.58 -3.04
CA LYS A 163 -0.39 35.08 -2.79
C LYS A 163 0.60 34.70 -3.91
N TYR A 164 0.59 33.44 -4.34
CA TYR A 164 1.59 32.92 -5.28
C TYR A 164 1.16 33.03 -6.74
N LYS A 165 -0.14 33.18 -7.01
CA LYS A 165 -0.76 33.17 -8.34
C LYS A 165 -0.38 31.94 -9.20
N ASN A 166 0.14 30.89 -8.57
CA ASN A 166 0.60 29.66 -9.21
C ASN A 166 0.49 28.48 -8.23
N VAL A 167 -0.40 27.54 -8.53
CA VAL A 167 -0.66 26.34 -7.70
C VAL A 167 0.57 25.42 -7.65
N SER A 168 1.40 25.39 -8.69
CA SER A 168 2.63 24.58 -8.70
C SER A 168 3.63 25.04 -7.65
N ILE A 169 3.67 26.35 -7.34
CA ILE A 169 4.51 26.88 -6.25
C ILE A 169 3.98 26.42 -4.90
N LEU A 170 2.65 26.43 -4.70
CA LEU A 170 2.03 25.89 -3.50
C LEU A 170 2.39 24.41 -3.31
N LEU A 171 2.24 23.58 -4.35
CA LEU A 171 2.60 22.17 -4.32
C LEU A 171 4.08 21.96 -3.98
N ALA A 172 4.98 22.63 -4.69
CA ALA A 172 6.42 22.54 -4.44
C ALA A 172 6.77 22.89 -2.98
N LYS A 173 6.12 23.92 -2.41
CA LYS A 173 6.32 24.28 -1.00
C LYS A 173 5.79 23.23 -0.03
N GLN A 174 4.64 22.63 -0.30
CA GLN A 174 4.09 21.59 0.57
C GLN A 174 4.88 20.28 0.48
N HIS A 175 5.33 19.90 -0.71
CA HIS A 175 6.27 18.80 -0.93
C HIS A 175 7.56 19.02 -0.16
N ALA A 176 8.19 20.20 -0.32
CA ALA A 176 9.42 20.53 0.39
C ALA A 176 9.26 20.51 1.92
N LEU A 177 8.14 21.01 2.44
CA LEU A 177 7.82 20.99 3.87
C LEU A 177 7.80 19.56 4.41
N VAL A 178 7.05 18.67 3.75
CA VAL A 178 6.90 17.27 4.16
C VAL A 178 8.23 16.51 4.08
N ILE A 179 9.03 16.77 3.03
CA ILE A 179 10.37 16.18 2.88
C ILE A 179 11.28 16.68 4.01
N GLU A 180 11.29 17.98 4.29
CA GLU A 180 12.14 18.56 5.33
C GLU A 180 11.79 18.02 6.72
N GLU A 181 10.50 17.96 7.06
CA GLU A 181 10.01 17.36 8.31
C GLU A 181 10.45 15.89 8.42
N GLY A 182 10.26 15.12 7.34
CA GLY A 182 10.65 13.72 7.30
C GLY A 182 12.15 13.51 7.49
N LEU A 183 12.98 14.23 6.74
CA LEU A 183 14.43 14.10 6.84
C LEU A 183 14.98 14.55 8.21
N LYS A 184 14.39 15.57 8.83
CA LYS A 184 14.76 16.00 10.19
C LYS A 184 14.44 14.92 11.23
N ASP A 185 13.24 14.34 11.17
CA ASP A 185 12.83 13.29 12.09
C ASP A 185 13.70 12.02 11.92
N LEU A 186 13.90 11.56 10.68
CA LEU A 186 14.77 10.42 10.38
C LEU A 186 16.20 10.65 10.90
N LYS A 187 16.75 11.85 10.69
CA LYS A 187 18.07 12.21 11.21
C LYS A 187 18.12 12.17 12.75
N SER A 188 17.07 12.65 13.43
CA SER A 188 17.00 12.62 14.90
C SER A 188 16.99 11.19 15.46
N LYS A 189 16.56 10.21 14.65
CA LYS A 189 16.50 8.78 14.98
C LYS A 189 17.71 7.99 14.45
N ASN A 190 18.74 8.67 13.94
CA ASN A 190 19.91 8.06 13.29
C ASN A 190 19.56 7.15 12.09
N ILE A 191 18.49 7.47 11.36
CA ILE A 191 18.10 6.76 10.14
C ILE A 191 18.60 7.54 8.93
N GLN A 192 19.40 6.89 8.08
CA GLN A 192 19.94 7.49 6.87
C GLN A 192 18.96 7.34 5.69
N CYS A 193 18.61 8.47 5.06
CA CYS A 193 17.80 8.53 3.84
C CYS A 193 18.64 9.13 2.70
N ASN A 194 19.02 8.29 1.74
CA ASN A 194 19.89 8.71 0.64
C ASN A 194 19.12 9.16 -0.61
N TYR A 195 17.85 8.76 -0.72
CA TYR A 195 17.04 9.00 -1.91
C TYR A 195 15.68 9.56 -1.53
N VAL A 196 15.25 10.59 -2.27
CA VAL A 196 13.90 11.12 -2.22
C VAL A 196 13.30 10.98 -3.62
N VAL A 197 12.14 10.36 -3.70
CA VAL A 197 11.36 10.15 -4.92
C VAL A 197 10.13 11.04 -4.82
N ILE A 198 9.93 11.89 -5.82
CA ILE A 198 8.84 12.86 -5.88
C ILE A 198 8.09 12.60 -7.19
N ASP A 199 6.77 12.52 -7.16
CA ASP A 199 6.00 12.45 -8.41
C ASP A 199 6.14 13.76 -9.20
N GLN A 200 6.26 13.64 -10.52
CA GLN A 200 6.53 14.79 -11.37
C GLN A 200 5.26 15.65 -11.53
N PHE A 201 5.07 16.64 -10.66
CA PHE A 201 3.91 17.53 -10.70
C PHE A 201 4.06 18.77 -11.63
N SER A 202 5.22 18.94 -12.30
CA SER A 202 5.48 20.00 -13.28
C SER A 202 6.40 19.54 -14.42
N SER A 203 6.03 19.88 -15.66
CA SER A 203 6.76 19.51 -16.88
C SER A 203 7.88 20.48 -17.28
N SER A 204 8.06 21.60 -16.56
CA SER A 204 9.08 22.60 -16.91
C SER A 204 9.69 23.23 -15.66
N LYS A 205 11.03 23.26 -15.59
CA LYS A 205 11.79 23.91 -14.50
C LYS A 205 11.37 25.37 -14.29
N SER A 206 10.96 26.06 -15.36
CA SER A 206 10.52 27.46 -15.34
C SER A 206 9.16 27.73 -14.68
N ARG A 207 8.34 26.71 -14.38
CA ARG A 207 7.03 26.88 -13.74
C ARG A 207 7.09 26.90 -12.20
N VAL A 208 8.27 26.65 -11.65
CA VAL A 208 8.54 26.59 -10.20
C VAL A 208 9.52 27.70 -9.76
N VAL A 209 9.79 28.67 -10.65
CA VAL A 209 10.62 29.87 -10.39
C VAL A 209 9.71 31.05 -10.10
#